data_AF-A0A9P9IT52-F1
#
_entry.id   AF-A0A9P9IT52-F1
#
_cell.length_a   1.000
_cell.length_b   1.000
_cell.length_c   1.000
_cell.angle_alpha   90.00
_cell.angle_beta   90.00
_cell.angle_gamma   90.00
#
_symmetry.space_group_name_H-M   'P 1'
#
loop_
_entity.id
_entity.type
_entity.pdbx_description
1 polymer ?
#
loop_
_entity_poly.entity_id
_entity_poly.type
_entity_poly.pdbx_seq_one_letter_code
_entity_poly.pdbx_strand_id
1 'polypeptide(L)'
;MVATVTGLISSTIATLEAATYHYNVAKDDKGLREDFHETGGRNLAGDPKSAIDSLKECNTNAELSKSIFNAVAQSPETSRFEGYKEAVRQESKGRTVEVLMMWMMNDVCALAENVNGLRGAIEKLSKMEASVPNEGSGDTFAHFGSGDMLNAPGGTVNVQSSTTVII
;
A
#
# COMPACT_ATOMS: atom_id res chain seq x y z
N MET A 1 18.65 -6.16 14.89
CA MET A 1 18.94 -5.93 13.46
C MET A 1 18.14 -4.69 13.08
N VAL A 2 18.79 -3.56 12.82
CA VAL A 2 18.08 -2.32 12.47
C VAL A 2 17.64 -2.44 11.02
N ALA A 3 16.34 -2.33 10.74
CA ALA A 3 15.85 -2.27 9.38
C ALA A 3 16.45 -1.03 8.72
N THR A 4 17.22 -1.22 7.66
CA THR A 4 17.71 -0.09 6.87
C THR A 4 16.53 0.50 6.09
N VAL A 5 16.60 1.80 5.82
CA VAL A 5 15.59 2.48 4.98
C VAL A 5 15.42 1.74 3.64
N THR A 6 16.51 1.29 3.04
CA THR A 6 16.53 0.46 1.82
C THR A 6 15.77 -0.86 1.96
N GLY A 7 15.92 -1.54 3.11
CA GLY A 7 15.24 -2.80 3.39
C GLY A 7 13.72 -2.62 3.54
N LEU A 8 13.30 -1.54 4.20
CA LEU A 8 11.89 -1.18 4.32
C LEU A 8 11.28 -0.85 2.96
N ILE A 9 11.95 -0.01 2.16
CA ILE A 9 11.49 0.35 0.81
C ILE A 9 11.31 -0.90 -0.06
N SER A 10 12.31 -1.80 -0.06
CA SER A 10 12.26 -3.05 -0.84
C SER A 10 11.08 -3.95 -0.43
N SER A 11 10.87 -4.11 0.89
CA SER A 11 9.76 -4.90 1.43
C SER A 11 8.39 -4.31 1.07
N THR A 12 8.26 -2.98 1.16
CA THR A 12 7.03 -2.28 0.77
C THR A 12 6.73 -2.45 -0.72
N ILE A 13 7.74 -2.29 -1.59
CA ILE A 13 7.58 -2.52 -3.03
C ILE A 13 7.07 -3.94 -3.32
N ALA A 14 7.73 -4.96 -2.76
CA ALA A 14 7.34 -6.35 -2.97
C ALA A 14 5.90 -6.64 -2.50
N THR A 15 5.51 -6.06 -1.36
CA THR A 15 4.15 -6.21 -0.83
C THR A 15 3.11 -5.56 -1.74
N LEU A 16 3.40 -4.37 -2.28
CA LEU A 16 2.52 -3.67 -3.22
C LEU A 16 2.37 -4.41 -4.55
N GLU A 17 3.46 -4.99 -5.06
CA GLU A 17 3.45 -5.84 -6.26
C GLU A 17 2.60 -7.10 -6.05
N ALA A 18 2.75 -7.76 -4.90
CA ALA A 18 1.96 -8.94 -4.55
C ALA A 18 0.47 -8.61 -4.40
N ALA A 19 0.12 -7.54 -3.67
CA ALA A 19 -1.26 -7.09 -3.52
C ALA A 19 -1.91 -6.78 -4.88
N THR A 20 -1.17 -6.09 -5.76
CA THR A 20 -1.57 -5.83 -7.14
C THR A 20 -1.87 -7.12 -7.90
N TYR A 21 -0.97 -8.10 -7.81
CA TYR A 21 -1.14 -9.39 -8.48
C TYR A 21 -2.39 -10.11 -7.98
N HIS A 22 -2.58 -10.19 -6.67
CA HIS A 22 -3.74 -10.84 -6.07
C HIS A 22 -5.06 -10.15 -6.42
N TYR A 23 -5.09 -8.82 -6.47
CA TYR A 23 -6.27 -8.10 -6.95
C TYR A 23 -6.60 -8.45 -8.41
N ASN A 24 -5.60 -8.46 -9.29
CA ASN A 24 -5.82 -8.78 -10.70
C ASN A 24 -6.39 -10.18 -10.95
N VAL A 25 -6.21 -11.11 -10.01
CA VAL A 25 -6.83 -12.45 -10.04
C VAL A 25 -8.32 -12.39 -9.69
N ALA A 26 -8.70 -11.53 -8.75
CA ALA A 26 -10.08 -11.44 -8.23
C ALA A 26 -10.94 -10.36 -8.91
N LYS A 27 -10.35 -9.48 -9.70
CA LYS A 27 -11.01 -8.26 -10.22
C LYS A 27 -12.28 -8.50 -11.04
N ASP A 28 -12.43 -9.66 -11.67
CA ASP A 28 -13.56 -10.02 -12.54
C ASP A 28 -14.54 -11.02 -11.86
N ASP A 29 -14.33 -11.34 -10.58
CA ASP A 29 -15.17 -12.27 -9.82
C ASP A 29 -16.50 -11.63 -9.42
N LYS A 30 -17.58 -12.05 -10.08
CA LYS A 30 -18.94 -11.55 -9.86
C LYS A 30 -19.52 -11.92 -8.48
N GLY A 31 -18.89 -12.81 -7.73
CA GLY A 31 -19.27 -13.17 -6.37
C GLY A 31 -18.86 -12.12 -5.33
N LEU A 32 -18.03 -11.15 -5.71
CA LEU A 32 -17.57 -10.07 -4.83
C LEU A 32 -18.46 -8.83 -5.00
N ARG A 33 -18.60 -8.04 -3.93
CA ARG A 33 -19.40 -6.81 -3.95
C ARG A 33 -18.74 -5.75 -4.83
N GLU A 34 -19.55 -4.86 -5.40
CA GLU A 34 -19.08 -3.74 -6.22
C GLU A 34 -18.02 -2.89 -5.50
N ASP A 35 -18.19 -2.67 -4.19
CA ASP A 35 -17.21 -1.97 -3.35
C ASP A 35 -15.81 -2.62 -3.39
N PHE A 36 -15.71 -3.95 -3.49
CA PHE A 36 -14.42 -4.66 -3.64
C PHE A 36 -13.76 -4.34 -4.99
N HIS A 37 -14.54 -4.33 -6.06
CA HIS A 37 -14.05 -4.03 -7.41
C HIS A 37 -13.67 -2.56 -7.54
N GLU A 38 -14.45 -1.66 -6.93
CA GLU A 38 -14.17 -0.23 -6.94
C GLU A 38 -12.94 0.12 -6.09
N THR A 39 -12.78 -0.49 -4.91
CA THR A 39 -11.61 -0.27 -4.05
C THR A 39 -10.30 -0.81 -4.63
N GLY A 40 -10.33 -1.99 -5.24
CA GLY A 40 -9.13 -2.56 -5.86
C GLY A 40 -8.86 -2.03 -7.27
N GLY A 41 -9.87 -1.45 -7.91
CA GLY A 41 -9.72 -0.76 -9.19
C GLY A 41 -8.74 0.39 -9.06
N ARG A 42 -7.65 0.36 -9.84
CA ARG A 42 -6.61 1.42 -9.90
C ARG A 42 -7.14 2.83 -10.20
N ASN A 43 -8.43 2.99 -10.44
CA ASN A 43 -9.11 4.26 -10.69
C ASN A 43 -9.08 5.24 -9.49
N LEU A 44 -8.70 4.79 -8.28
CA LEU A 44 -8.72 5.65 -7.10
C LEU A 44 -7.44 6.49 -6.93
N ALA A 45 -6.24 5.96 -7.24
CA ALA A 45 -4.96 6.55 -6.81
C ALA A 45 -3.94 6.90 -7.91
N GLY A 46 -4.23 6.64 -9.19
CA GLY A 46 -3.24 6.75 -10.29
C GLY A 46 -2.67 5.39 -10.68
N ASP A 47 -1.49 5.33 -11.32
CA ASP A 47 -0.82 4.07 -11.63
C ASP A 47 0.21 3.70 -10.53
N PRO A 48 -0.09 2.74 -9.62
CA PRO A 48 0.85 2.27 -8.60
C PRO A 48 2.20 1.83 -9.16
N LYS A 49 2.22 1.39 -10.42
CA LYS A 49 3.46 0.93 -11.07
C LYS A 49 4.43 2.10 -11.28
N SER A 50 3.93 3.27 -11.69
CA SER A 50 4.74 4.48 -11.82
C SER A 50 5.39 4.87 -10.49
N ALA A 51 4.64 4.87 -9.39
CA ALA A 51 5.19 5.18 -8.07
C ALA A 51 6.25 4.18 -7.61
N ILE A 52 6.02 2.88 -7.86
CA ILE A 52 6.97 1.81 -7.56
C ILE A 52 8.25 1.97 -8.39
N ASP A 53 8.13 2.28 -9.68
CA ASP A 53 9.28 2.45 -10.58
C ASP A 53 10.11 3.68 -10.16
N SER A 54 9.48 4.82 -9.84
CA SER A 54 10.18 5.99 -9.30
C SER A 54 10.91 5.70 -7.99
N LEU A 55 10.34 4.89 -7.09
CA LEU A 55 11.02 4.47 -5.86
C LEU A 55 12.25 3.59 -6.15
N LYS A 56 12.17 2.68 -7.12
CA LYS A 56 13.29 1.83 -7.54
C LYS A 56 14.43 2.67 -8.12
N GLU A 57 14.09 3.63 -8.99
CA GLU A 57 15.07 4.53 -9.63
C GLU A 57 15.73 5.45 -8.59
N CYS A 58 14.94 6.07 -7.72
CA CYS A 58 15.44 6.90 -6.63
C CYS A 58 16.42 6.13 -5.73
N ASN A 59 16.06 4.91 -5.33
CA ASN A 59 16.92 4.06 -4.51
C ASN A 59 18.23 3.68 -5.24
N THR A 60 18.15 3.37 -6.52
CA THR A 60 19.33 3.06 -7.34
C THR A 60 20.29 4.25 -7.40
N ASN A 61 19.78 5.44 -7.66
CA ASN A 61 20.58 6.67 -7.72
C ASN A 61 21.17 7.03 -6.35
N ALA A 62 20.46 6.76 -5.25
CA ALA A 62 20.93 6.96 -3.89
C ALA A 62 22.08 6.01 -3.52
N GLU A 63 21.98 4.73 -3.84
CA GLU A 63 23.06 3.76 -3.58
C GLU A 63 24.33 4.08 -4.39
N LEU A 64 24.19 4.53 -5.65
CA LEU A 64 25.33 5.00 -6.44
C LEU A 64 26.00 6.22 -5.81
N SER A 65 25.21 7.22 -5.41
CA SER A 65 25.71 8.44 -4.75
C SER A 65 26.44 8.09 -3.46
N LYS A 66 25.85 7.21 -2.65
CA LYS A 66 26.46 6.68 -1.41
C LYS A 66 27.78 5.96 -1.68
N SER A 67 27.86 5.14 -2.72
CA SER A 67 29.10 4.45 -3.10
C SER A 67 30.21 5.46 -3.44
N ILE A 68 29.90 6.47 -4.26
CA ILE A 68 30.84 7.55 -4.60
C ILE A 68 31.31 8.29 -3.34
N PHE A 69 30.38 8.75 -2.49
CA PHE A 69 30.75 9.47 -1.27
C PHE A 69 31.60 8.63 -0.32
N ASN A 70 31.30 7.33 -0.21
CA ASN A 70 32.11 6.41 0.60
C ASN A 70 33.52 6.26 0.01
N ALA A 71 33.67 6.10 -1.31
CA ALA A 71 34.98 6.02 -1.95
C ALA A 71 35.82 7.30 -1.78
N VAL A 72 35.17 8.47 -1.86
CA VAL A 72 35.82 9.76 -1.58
C VAL A 72 36.22 9.88 -0.11
N ALA A 73 35.37 9.46 0.82
CA ALA A 73 35.66 9.51 2.26
C ALA A 73 36.81 8.58 2.66
N GLN A 74 36.93 7.42 1.99
CA GLN A 74 38.03 6.46 2.21
C GLN A 74 39.34 6.88 1.55
N SER A 75 39.30 7.83 0.60
CA SER A 75 40.50 8.33 -0.06
C SER A 75 41.31 9.27 0.85
N PRO A 76 42.65 9.25 0.80
CA PRO A 76 43.48 10.23 1.50
C PRO A 76 43.08 11.65 1.13
N GLU A 77 43.15 12.59 2.08
CA GLU A 77 42.65 13.96 1.90
C GLU A 77 43.23 14.66 0.67
N THR A 78 44.54 14.51 0.44
CA THR A 78 45.26 15.07 -0.72
C THR A 78 44.84 14.46 -2.06
N SER A 79 44.15 13.32 -2.05
CA SER A 79 43.80 12.52 -3.24
C SER A 79 42.29 12.36 -3.42
N ARG A 80 41.46 12.99 -2.59
CA ARG A 80 39.99 12.87 -2.64
C ARG A 80 39.39 13.19 -4.00
N PHE A 81 39.95 14.16 -4.72
CA PHE A 81 39.46 14.51 -6.05
C PHE A 81 39.79 13.43 -7.10
N GLU A 82 40.97 12.80 -7.02
CA GLU A 82 41.28 11.65 -7.86
C GLU A 82 40.42 10.44 -7.49
N GLY A 83 40.23 10.20 -6.19
CA GLY A 83 39.31 9.18 -5.68
C GLY A 83 37.87 9.39 -6.18
N TYR A 84 37.41 10.64 -6.22
CA TYR A 84 36.12 11.00 -6.81
C TYR A 84 36.04 10.64 -8.29
N LYS A 85 37.02 11.06 -9.10
CA LYS A 85 37.02 10.77 -10.54
C LYS A 85 37.00 9.27 -10.82
N GLU A 86 37.79 8.49 -10.08
CA GLU A 86 37.81 7.03 -10.24
C GLU A 86 36.50 6.39 -9.76
N ALA A 87 35.93 6.85 -8.64
CA ALA A 87 34.63 6.36 -8.16
C ALA A 87 33.50 6.67 -9.15
N VAL A 88 33.49 7.86 -9.77
CA VAL A 88 32.53 8.18 -10.84
C VAL A 88 32.70 7.19 -11.99
N ARG A 89 33.94 6.90 -12.41
CA ARG A 89 34.21 5.95 -13.49
C ARG A 89 33.73 4.52 -13.17
N GLN A 90 34.02 4.03 -11.97
CA GLN A 90 33.81 2.65 -11.57
C GLN A 90 32.39 2.37 -11.06
N GLU A 91 31.94 3.17 -10.09
CA GLU A 91 30.70 2.90 -9.36
C GLU A 91 29.48 3.32 -10.17
N SER A 92 29.56 4.48 -10.82
CA SER A 92 28.39 5.12 -11.44
C SER A 92 28.35 5.05 -12.97
N LYS A 93 29.36 4.40 -13.57
CA LYS A 93 29.57 4.33 -15.03
C LYS A 93 29.68 5.70 -15.69
N GLY A 94 30.37 6.63 -15.02
CA GLY A 94 30.62 7.99 -15.52
C GLY A 94 29.58 9.04 -15.16
N ARG A 95 28.56 8.70 -14.35
CA ARG A 95 27.54 9.67 -13.91
C ARG A 95 28.00 10.41 -12.66
N THR A 96 28.13 11.73 -12.74
CA THR A 96 28.56 12.53 -11.60
C THR A 96 27.49 12.59 -10.51
N VAL A 97 27.88 12.99 -9.30
CA VAL A 97 26.98 13.10 -8.15
C VAL A 97 25.88 14.13 -8.39
N GLU A 98 26.17 15.23 -9.08
CA GLU A 98 25.19 16.26 -9.43
C GLU A 98 24.09 15.69 -10.33
N VAL A 99 24.48 14.85 -11.31
CA VAL A 99 23.51 14.16 -12.17
C VAL A 99 22.70 13.18 -11.36
N LEU A 100 23.33 12.33 -10.53
CA LEU A 100 22.58 11.38 -9.69
C LEU A 100 21.59 12.09 -8.75
N MET A 101 21.99 13.21 -8.14
CA MET A 101 21.12 14.03 -7.29
C MET A 101 19.96 14.64 -8.06
N MET A 102 20.21 15.19 -9.25
CA MET A 102 19.14 15.72 -10.10
C MET A 102 18.11 14.65 -10.44
N TRP A 103 18.55 13.43 -10.78
CA TRP A 103 17.65 12.32 -11.07
C TRP A 103 16.87 11.89 -9.83
N MET A 104 17.51 11.78 -8.66
CA MET A 104 16.79 11.52 -7.40
C MET A 104 15.72 12.59 -7.13
N MET A 105 16.00 13.86 -7.37
CA MET A 105 15.01 14.93 -7.19
C MET A 105 13.83 14.78 -8.15
N ASN A 106 14.08 14.42 -9.42
CA ASN A 106 13.03 14.12 -10.39
C ASN A 106 12.20 12.89 -9.96
N ASP A 107 12.85 11.84 -9.48
CA ASP A 107 12.19 10.62 -8.99
C ASP A 107 11.29 10.94 -7.78
N VAL A 108 11.75 11.81 -6.87
CA VAL A 108 10.98 12.31 -5.73
C VAL A 108 9.80 13.18 -6.18
N CYS A 109 9.98 14.04 -7.19
CA CYS A 109 8.88 14.82 -7.76
C CYS A 109 7.80 13.91 -8.37
N ALA A 110 8.20 12.91 -9.16
CA ALA A 110 7.28 11.92 -9.71
C ALA A 110 6.55 11.14 -8.60
N LEU A 111 7.25 10.81 -7.52
CA LEU A 111 6.62 10.20 -6.35
C LEU A 111 5.61 11.15 -5.67
N ALA A 112 5.92 12.44 -5.56
CA ALA A 112 5.02 13.42 -4.95
C ALA A 112 3.71 13.58 -5.73
N GLU A 113 3.76 13.52 -7.06
CA GLU A 113 2.55 13.48 -7.90
C GLU A 113 1.67 12.28 -7.58
N ASN A 114 2.28 11.10 -7.42
CA ASN A 114 1.58 9.89 -7.00
C ASN A 114 1.01 10.00 -5.56
N VAL A 115 1.72 10.62 -4.62
CA VAL A 115 1.23 10.87 -3.25
C VAL A 115 -0.01 11.77 -3.25
N ASN A 116 -0.05 12.78 -4.11
CA ASN A 116 -1.25 13.61 -4.28
C ASN A 116 -2.42 12.80 -4.81
N GLY A 117 -2.19 11.91 -5.78
CA GLY A 117 -3.19 10.95 -6.25
C GLY A 117 -3.69 10.04 -5.14
N LEU A 118 -2.78 9.47 -4.34
CA LEU A 118 -3.10 8.59 -3.21
C LEU A 118 -3.92 9.30 -2.14
N ARG A 119 -3.64 10.57 -1.85
CA ARG A 119 -4.43 11.36 -0.90
C ARG A 119 -5.88 11.49 -1.36
N GLY A 120 -6.11 11.74 -2.65
CA GLY A 120 -7.46 11.74 -3.23
C GLY A 120 -8.14 10.38 -3.16
N ALA A 121 -7.39 9.30 -3.38
CA ALA A 121 -7.87 7.93 -3.25
C ALA A 121 -8.34 7.62 -1.83
N ILE A 122 -7.53 7.96 -0.82
CA ILE A 122 -7.87 7.78 0.60
C ILE A 122 -9.14 8.55 0.94
N GLU A 123 -9.28 9.77 0.46
CA GLU A 123 -10.50 10.56 0.69
C GLU A 123 -11.74 9.88 0.08
N LYS A 124 -11.63 9.34 -1.14
CA LYS A 124 -12.73 8.57 -1.76
C LYS A 124 -13.05 7.31 -0.95
N LEU A 125 -12.04 6.50 -0.64
CA LEU A 125 -12.18 5.27 0.15
C LEU A 125 -12.84 5.54 1.52
N SER A 126 -12.49 6.65 2.16
CA SER A 126 -13.06 7.03 3.48
C SER A 126 -14.56 7.32 3.43
N LYS A 127 -15.11 7.59 2.25
CA LYS A 127 -16.53 7.89 2.02
C LYS A 127 -17.31 6.70 1.46
N MET A 128 -16.64 5.61 1.09
CA MET A 128 -17.28 4.41 0.54
C MET A 128 -17.93 3.58 1.63
N GLU A 129 -19.00 2.86 1.27
CA GLU A 129 -19.66 1.93 2.17
C GLU A 129 -18.77 0.70 2.41
N ALA A 130 -18.85 0.11 3.60
CA ALA A 130 -18.07 -1.07 3.94
C ALA A 130 -18.55 -2.27 3.11
N SER A 131 -17.61 -2.92 2.42
CA SER A 131 -17.89 -4.14 1.64
C SER A 131 -18.30 -5.31 2.54
N VAL A 132 -17.83 -5.34 3.79
CA VAL A 132 -18.30 -6.26 4.82
C VAL A 132 -19.16 -5.46 5.81
N PRO A 133 -20.43 -5.85 6.04
CA PRO A 133 -21.26 -5.21 7.05
C PRO A 133 -20.57 -5.25 8.41
N ASN A 134 -20.59 -4.13 9.13
CA ASN A 134 -20.06 -4.09 10.48
C ASN A 134 -21.05 -4.87 11.37
N GLU A 135 -20.70 -6.07 11.81
CA GLU A 135 -21.44 -6.80 12.85
C GLU A 135 -21.18 -6.17 14.23
N GLY A 136 -21.49 -4.86 14.35
CA GLY A 136 -21.44 -4.10 15.58
C GLY A 136 -22.83 -4.09 16.21
N SER A 137 -22.96 -4.85 17.30
CA SER A 137 -24.20 -5.12 18.06
C SER A 137 -25.33 -5.62 17.18
N GLY A 138 -25.32 -6.92 16.86
CA GLY A 138 -26.59 -7.62 16.69
C GLY A 138 -27.46 -7.24 17.89
N ASP A 139 -28.59 -6.60 17.60
CA ASP A 139 -29.58 -6.21 18.58
C ASP A 139 -29.76 -7.37 19.55
N THR A 140 -29.19 -7.25 20.75
CA THR A 140 -29.44 -8.23 21.80
C THR A 140 -30.85 -7.95 22.27
N PHE A 141 -31.82 -8.55 21.59
CA PHE A 141 -33.21 -8.55 22.02
C PHE A 141 -33.33 -9.46 23.25
N ALA A 142 -32.87 -8.99 24.41
CA ALA A 142 -33.20 -9.59 25.68
C ALA A 142 -34.57 -9.05 26.10
N HIS A 143 -35.64 -9.78 25.78
CA HIS A 143 -36.97 -9.50 26.32
C HIS A 143 -37.34 -10.55 27.37
N PHE A 144 -37.39 -10.14 28.63
CA PHE A 144 -37.95 -10.95 29.72
C PHE A 144 -39.46 -10.73 29.78
N GLY A 145 -40.22 -11.52 29.02
CA GLY A 145 -41.67 -11.53 29.05
C GLY A 145 -42.23 -12.57 28.09
N SER A 146 -43.30 -13.24 28.50
CA SER A 146 -43.95 -14.29 27.72
C SER A 146 -44.80 -13.68 26.59
N GLY A 147 -44.45 -13.98 25.35
CA GLY A 147 -45.17 -13.58 24.13
C GLY A 147 -44.49 -14.13 22.88
N ASP A 148 -45.26 -14.39 21.83
CA ASP A 148 -44.75 -14.94 20.56
C ASP A 148 -43.92 -13.90 19.80
N MET A 149 -42.74 -14.30 19.32
CA MET A 149 -41.89 -13.48 18.45
C MET A 149 -42.22 -13.72 16.98
N LEU A 150 -42.64 -12.66 16.28
CA LEU A 150 -42.76 -12.66 14.82
C LEU A 150 -41.60 -11.84 14.23
N ASN A 151 -40.52 -12.52 13.84
CA ASN A 151 -39.45 -11.90 13.06
C ASN A 151 -39.81 -11.94 11.57
N ALA A 152 -39.76 -10.79 10.90
CA ALA A 152 -39.92 -10.72 9.46
C ALA A 152 -38.92 -9.73 8.82
N PRO A 153 -37.73 -10.21 8.42
CA PRO A 153 -37.01 -9.65 7.30
C PRO A 153 -37.29 -10.54 6.07
N GLY A 154 -38.42 -10.30 5.40
CA GLY A 154 -38.56 -10.65 3.97
C GLY A 154 -38.93 -12.09 3.56
N GLY A 155 -39.46 -12.97 4.40
CA GLY A 155 -40.03 -14.26 3.94
C GLY A 155 -40.17 -15.35 5.00
N THR A 156 -41.14 -16.27 4.78
CA THR A 156 -41.64 -17.42 5.58
C THR A 156 -41.35 -17.45 7.09
N VAL A 157 -42.43 -17.35 7.87
CA VAL A 157 -42.45 -17.38 9.34
C VAL A 157 -42.18 -18.80 9.87
N ASN A 158 -41.11 -18.98 10.63
CA ASN A 158 -40.92 -20.16 11.47
C ASN A 158 -41.39 -19.86 12.90
N VAL A 159 -42.48 -20.51 13.32
CA VAL A 159 -43.00 -20.42 14.69
C VAL A 159 -42.35 -21.52 15.53
N GLN A 160 -41.63 -21.14 16.58
CA GLN A 160 -41.09 -22.10 17.55
C GLN A 160 -41.86 -21.91 18.87
N SER A 161 -42.87 -22.75 19.12
CA SER A 161 -43.58 -22.77 20.40
C SER A 161 -42.83 -23.65 21.40
N SER A 162 -42.27 -23.03 22.45
CA SER A 162 -41.76 -23.74 23.61
C SER A 162 -42.87 -23.88 24.65
N THR A 163 -43.53 -25.04 24.67
CA THR A 163 -44.46 -25.39 25.75
C THR A 163 -43.68 -25.96 26.93
N THR A 164 -43.58 -25.22 28.03
CA THR A 164 -43.13 -25.77 29.32
C THR A 164 -44.25 -26.63 29.91
N VAL A 165 -44.08 -27.95 29.91
CA VAL A 165 -44.90 -28.86 30.69
C VAL A 165 -44.30 -28.93 32.10
N ILE A 166 -45.03 -28.46 33.09
CA ILE A 166 -44.72 -28.67 34.51
C ILE A 166 -45.39 -29.99 34.91
N ILE A 167 -44.59 -30.99 35.30
CA ILE A 167 -45.05 -32.19 36.02
C ILE A 167 -44.52 -32.11 37.44
#